data_AF-A0A0M6Y1H6-F1
#
_entry.id   AF-A0A0M6Y1H6-F1
#
_cell.length_a   1.000
_cell.length_b   1.000
_cell.length_c   1.000
_cell.angle_alpha   90.00
_cell.angle_beta   90.00
_cell.angle_gamma   90.00
#
_symmetry.space_group_name_H-M   'P 1'
#
loop_
_entity.id
_entity.type
_entity.pdbx_description
1 polymer ?
#
loop_
_entity_poly.entity_id
_entity_poly.type
_entity_poly.pdbx_seq_one_letter_code
_entity_poly.pdbx_strand_id
1 'polypeptide(L)'
;MADSKSKDTMPGMTPQQFRHWRRALGLKQKDAADRLGLKKRMIQYYEKGNRDGRPVEIPKSIRLACYALSEGIGDFDGQTTIPLPAEIAKPE
;
A
#
# COMPACT_ATOMS: atom_id res chain seq x y z
N MET A 1 -20.57 -30.91 7.07
CA MET A 1 -20.76 -29.44 7.05
C MET A 1 -19.69 -28.88 7.98
N ALA A 2 -18.67 -28.22 7.44
CA ALA A 2 -17.55 -27.69 8.22
C ALA A 2 -17.63 -26.16 8.17
N ASP A 3 -17.89 -25.59 9.35
CA ASP A 3 -17.77 -24.19 9.73
C ASP A 3 -16.96 -23.32 8.77
N SER A 4 -17.69 -22.50 8.02
CA SER A 4 -17.14 -21.27 7.46
C SER A 4 -16.82 -20.35 8.64
N LYS A 5 -15.60 -20.46 9.17
CA LYS A 5 -15.04 -19.45 10.06
C LYS A 5 -15.16 -18.10 9.36
N SER A 6 -16.13 -17.31 9.82
CA SER A 6 -16.25 -15.89 9.62
C SER A 6 -14.88 -15.28 9.90
N LYS A 7 -14.11 -15.01 8.85
CA LYS A 7 -12.77 -14.47 8.98
C LYS A 7 -12.93 -13.02 9.42
N ASP A 8 -12.65 -12.83 10.70
CA ASP A 8 -12.64 -11.58 11.44
C ASP A 8 -12.35 -10.38 10.53
N THR A 9 -13.41 -9.61 10.26
CA THR A 9 -13.37 -8.44 9.38
C THR A 9 -12.73 -7.29 10.15
N MET A 10 -11.45 -7.44 10.49
CA MET A 10 -10.64 -6.33 10.96
C MET A 10 -10.76 -5.20 9.92
N PRO A 11 -11.06 -3.95 10.32
CA PRO A 11 -11.18 -2.84 9.39
C PRO A 11 -9.83 -2.65 8.68
N GLY A 12 -9.76 -3.21 7.47
CA GLY A 12 -8.65 -3.10 6.55
C GLY A 12 -8.70 -1.77 5.82
N MET A 13 -7.55 -1.31 5.33
CA MET A 13 -7.54 -0.24 4.34
C MET A 13 -8.27 -0.77 3.09
N THR A 14 -9.33 -0.10 2.68
CA THR A 14 -10.11 -0.51 1.51
C THR A 14 -9.33 -0.22 0.21
N PRO A 15 -9.68 -0.87 -0.90
CA PRO A 15 -9.07 -0.58 -2.21
C PRO A 15 -9.18 0.91 -2.60
N GLN A 16 -10.32 1.55 -2.30
CA GLN A 16 -10.50 2.97 -2.55
C GLN A 16 -9.61 3.84 -1.65
N GLN A 17 -9.50 3.51 -0.35
CA GLN A 17 -8.61 4.24 0.56
C GLN A 17 -7.15 4.13 0.12
N PHE A 18 -6.70 2.95 -0.31
CA PHE A 18 -5.34 2.75 -0.83
C PHE A 18 -5.08 3.58 -2.09
N ARG A 19 -6.04 3.58 -3.03
CA ARG A 19 -5.96 4.41 -4.23
C ARG A 19 -5.93 5.90 -3.89
N HIS A 20 -6.74 6.34 -2.92
CA HIS A 20 -6.77 7.72 -2.48
C HIS A 20 -5.45 8.14 -1.83
N TRP A 21 -4.93 7.33 -0.90
CA TRP A 21 -3.62 7.53 -0.28
C TRP A 21 -2.52 7.73 -1.32
N ARG A 22 -2.42 6.84 -2.31
CA ARG A 22 -1.41 6.94 -3.36
C ARG A 22 -1.51 8.26 -4.13
N ARG A 23 -2.73 8.65 -4.49
CA ARG A 23 -3.00 9.90 -5.22
C ARG A 23 -2.74 11.14 -4.38
N ALA A 24 -3.03 11.10 -3.08
CA ALA A 24 -2.75 12.19 -2.15
C ALA A 24 -1.25 12.48 -2.04
N LEU A 25 -0.40 11.44 -2.14
CA LEU A 25 1.06 11.56 -2.23
C LEU A 25 1.58 11.87 -3.64
N GLY A 26 0.71 12.06 -4.63
CA GLY A 26 1.10 12.32 -6.01
C GLY A 26 1.80 11.15 -6.73
N LEU A 27 1.77 9.94 -6.15
CA LEU A 27 2.56 8.81 -6.65
C LEU A 27 1.89 8.12 -7.84
N LYS A 28 2.66 7.80 -8.89
CA LYS A 28 2.21 6.83 -9.91
C LYS A 28 2.21 5.42 -9.30
N GLN A 29 1.52 4.48 -9.94
CA GLN A 29 1.48 3.09 -9.44
C GLN A 29 2.88 2.45 -9.36
N LYS A 30 3.80 2.84 -10.25
CA LYS A 30 5.19 2.38 -10.23
C LYS A 30 5.94 2.95 -9.01
N ASP A 31 5.88 4.26 -8.81
CA ASP A 31 6.57 4.95 -7.70
C ASP A 31 6.10 4.42 -6.34
N ALA A 32 4.80 4.17 -6.18
CA ALA A 32 4.26 3.56 -4.97
C ALA A 32 4.77 2.13 -4.77
N ALA A 33 4.95 1.37 -5.86
CA ALA A 33 5.52 0.03 -5.79
C ALA A 33 6.98 0.08 -5.35
N ASP A 34 7.76 0.97 -5.95
CA ASP A 34 9.18 1.16 -5.64
C ASP A 34 9.36 1.57 -4.16
N ARG A 35 8.56 2.54 -3.68
CA ARG A 35 8.58 3.01 -2.27
C ARG A 35 8.12 1.96 -1.26
N LEU A 36 7.25 1.03 -1.65
CA LEU A 36 6.78 -0.05 -0.79
C LEU A 36 7.61 -1.34 -0.92
N GLY A 37 8.62 -1.36 -1.81
CA GLY A 37 9.39 -2.58 -2.11
C GLY A 37 8.53 -3.68 -2.77
N LEU A 38 7.52 -3.30 -3.54
CA LEU A 38 6.56 -4.20 -4.18
C LEU A 38 6.67 -4.19 -5.71
N LYS A 39 6.11 -5.21 -6.34
CA LYS A 39 5.87 -5.19 -7.79
C LYS A 39 4.68 -4.28 -8.11
N LYS A 40 4.75 -3.49 -9.19
CA LYS A 40 3.62 -2.65 -9.68
C LYS A 40 2.28 -3.39 -9.74
N ARG A 41 2.29 -4.67 -10.12
CA ARG A 41 1.08 -5.50 -10.19
C ARG A 41 0.40 -5.70 -8.83
N MET A 42 1.13 -5.67 -7.73
CA MET A 42 0.56 -5.73 -6.38
C MET A 42 -0.23 -4.47 -6.05
N ILE A 43 0.27 -3.30 -6.44
CA ILE A 43 -0.45 -2.03 -6.29
C ILE A 43 -1.78 -2.10 -7.04
N GLN A 44 -1.79 -2.63 -8.26
CA GLN A 44 -3.02 -2.82 -9.03
C GLN A 44 -4.01 -3.77 -8.34
N TYR A 45 -3.53 -4.87 -7.76
CA TYR A 45 -4.38 -5.80 -7.02
C TYR A 45 -4.98 -5.15 -5.76
N TYR A 46 -4.21 -4.36 -5.02
CA TYR A 46 -4.73 -3.63 -3.85
C TYR A 46 -5.76 -2.57 -4.24
N GLU A 47 -5.54 -1.83 -5.33
CA GLU A 47 -6.52 -0.83 -5.80
C GLU A 47 -7.78 -1.45 -6.39
N LYS A 48 -7.68 -2.62 -7.01
CA LYS A 48 -8.82 -3.35 -7.57
C LYS A 48 -9.55 -4.16 -6.49
N GLY A 49 -8.86 -4.53 -5.42
CA GLY A 49 -9.37 -5.42 -4.37
C GLY A 49 -9.52 -6.88 -4.80
N ASN A 50 -8.99 -7.27 -5.97
CA ASN A 50 -9.04 -8.66 -6.43
C ASN A 50 -7.84 -9.06 -7.31
N ARG A 51 -7.56 -10.37 -7.31
CA ARG A 51 -6.60 -11.07 -8.17
C ARG A 51 -7.28 -12.34 -8.69
N ASP A 52 -7.45 -12.42 -10.01
CA ASP A 52 -7.99 -13.59 -10.71
C ASP A 52 -9.32 -14.08 -10.09
N GLY A 53 -10.21 -13.13 -9.80
CA GLY A 53 -11.53 -13.40 -9.20
C GLY A 53 -11.52 -13.62 -7.69
N ARG A 54 -10.36 -13.67 -7.04
CA ARG A 54 -10.25 -13.78 -5.58
C ARG A 54 -10.08 -12.40 -4.93
N PRO A 55 -10.78 -12.10 -3.83
CA PRO A 55 -10.54 -10.89 -3.06
C PRO A 55 -9.08 -10.80 -2.61
N VAL A 56 -8.52 -9.59 -2.68
CA VAL A 56 -7.17 -9.28 -2.19
C VAL A 56 -7.28 -8.26 -1.08
N GLU A 57 -6.89 -8.68 0.11
CA GLU A 57 -6.78 -7.82 1.28
C GLU A 57 -5.40 -7.15 1.31
N ILE A 58 -5.36 -5.93 1.86
CA ILE A 58 -4.11 -5.18 2.05
C ILE A 58 -3.49 -5.62 3.38
N PRO A 59 -2.31 -6.28 3.38
CA PRO A 59 -1.69 -6.80 4.61
C PRO A 59 -1.38 -5.69 5.61
N LYS A 60 -1.31 -6.05 6.90
CA LYS A 60 -0.93 -5.11 7.98
C LYS A 60 0.40 -4.41 7.71
N SER A 61 1.41 -5.14 7.23
CA SER A 61 2.73 -4.58 6.88
C SER A 61 2.61 -3.45 5.86
N ILE A 62 1.78 -3.63 4.82
CA ILE A 62 1.57 -2.61 3.79
C ILE A 62 0.83 -1.41 4.34
N ARG A 63 -0.19 -1.62 5.20
CA ARG A 63 -0.91 -0.51 5.83
C ARG A 63 -0.01 0.35 6.70
N LEU A 64 0.89 -0.28 7.47
CA LEU A 64 1.88 0.44 8.27
C LEU A 64 2.89 1.20 7.40
N ALA A 65 3.36 0.59 6.30
CA ALA A 65 4.24 1.25 5.35
C ALA A 65 3.58 2.45 4.66
N CYS A 66 2.29 2.34 4.30
CA CYS A 66 1.52 3.47 3.76
C CYS A 66 1.45 4.63 4.75
N TYR A 67 1.22 4.34 6.04
CA TYR A 67 1.24 5.35 7.09
C TYR A 67 2.60 6.03 7.22
N ALA A 68 3.69 5.24 7.28
CA ALA A 68 5.05 5.79 7.34
C ALA A 68 5.36 6.73 6.18
N LEU A 69 4.99 6.35 4.95
CA LEU A 69 5.15 7.20 3.76
C LEU A 69 4.31 8.48 3.82
N SER A 70 3.12 8.43 4.43
CA SER A 70 2.29 9.63 4.66
C SER A 70 2.91 10.60 5.67
N GLU A 71 3.63 10.07 6.66
CA GLU A 71 4.41 10.87 7.62
C GLU A 71 5.75 11.34 7.03
N GLY A 72 6.04 11.05 5.76
CA GLY A 72 7.30 11.43 5.12
C GLY A 72 8.49 10.56 5.52
N ILE A 73 8.25 9.35 6.03
CA ILE A 73 9.30 8.35 6.33
C ILE A 73 9.43 7.42 5.12
N GLY A 74 10.61 7.41 4.49
CA GLY A 74 10.92 6.59 3.32
C GLY A 74 11.52 5.23 3.66
N ASP A 75 12.27 5.13 4.76
CA ASP A 75 12.88 3.88 5.19
C ASP A 75 13.13 3.86 6.72
N PHE A 76 13.37 2.67 7.28
CA PHE A 76 13.64 2.46 8.69
C PHE A 76 14.56 1.23 8.89
N ASP A 77 15.70 1.45 9.54
CA ASP A 77 16.74 0.42 9.75
C ASP A 77 16.62 -0.34 11.08
N GLY A 78 15.62 -0.03 11.91
CA GLY A 78 15.47 -0.56 13.26
C GLY A 78 15.88 0.41 14.37
N GLN A 79 16.57 1.50 14.04
CA GLN A 79 17.02 2.53 14.99
C GLN A 79 16.64 3.95 14.55
N THR A 80 16.76 4.26 13.27
CA THR A 80 16.54 5.59 12.70
C THR A 80 15.66 5.55 11.47
N THR A 81 14.93 6.63 11.24
CA THR A 81 14.08 6.81 10.06
C THR A 81 14.80 7.63 9.02
N ILE A 82 14.75 7.18 7.77
CA ILE A 82 15.25 7.95 6.62
C ILE A 82 14.07 8.71 6.02
N PRO A 83 14.16 10.04 5.85
CA PRO A 83 13.08 10.83 5.29
C PRO A 83 12.85 10.47 3.81
N LEU A 84 11.59 10.56 3.41
CA LEU A 84 11.15 10.29 2.05
C LEU A 84 11.73 11.35 1.10
N PRO A 85 12.49 10.96 0.05
CA PRO A 85 13.05 11.94 -0.87
C PRO A 85 11.95 12.75 -1.58
N ALA A 86 12.11 14.06 -1.61
CA ALA A 86 11.17 15.01 -2.21
C ALA A 86 11.10 14.92 -3.76
N GLU A 87 12.07 14.26 -4.39
CA GLU A 87 12.14 14.16 -5.85
C GLU A 87 11.45 12.90 -6.37
N ILE A 88 10.22 13.02 -6.91
CA ILE A 88 9.84 12.52 -8.26
C ILE A 88 8.64 13.36 -8.79
N ALA A 89 8.76 14.68 -8.78
CA ALA A 89 7.95 15.53 -9.66
C ALA A 89 8.70 15.71 -10.99
N LYS A 90 9.05 14.59 -11.67
CA LYS A 90 9.55 14.67 -13.05
C LYS A 90 8.36 14.54 -14.00
N PRO A 91 7.98 15.61 -14.74
CA PRO A 91 7.08 15.48 -15.86
C PRO A 91 7.80 14.61 -16.90
N GLU A 92 7.12 13.57 -17.36
CA GLU A 92 7.44 12.87 -18.61
C GLU A 92 6.54 13.47 -19.68
#